data_AF-A0A095T7K3-F1
#
_entry.id   AF-A0A095T7K3-F1
#
_cell.length_a   1.000
_cell.length_b   1.000
_cell.length_c   1.000
_cell.angle_alpha   90.00
_cell.angle_beta   90.00
_cell.angle_gamma   90.00
#
_symmetry.space_group_name_H-M   'P 1'
#
loop_
_entity.id
_entity.type
_entity.pdbx_description
1 polymer ?
#
loop_
_entity_poly.entity_id
_entity_poly.type
_entity_poly.pdbx_seq_one_letter_code
_entity_poly.pdbx_strand_id
1 'polypeptide(L)'
;MNPALFVTTDWLSAHQHDEQLQILDARMLPPGQELTRNITSEYLAGHLPGAPFFDIEALSDHSSPFPHMLPRPEAFAVAMRELGVDSDKHLVVYDEGNLFSAPRAWWMLRHFGVAQVSILAGGLQAWKAAGLPTETGNPSLEDGNFEAHPQPGQVKRLNDVLLTSHEGGAQIIDARSAARFNAEVDEPRPGLRRGHIPGSRNVPWTDLVADGRLLDDEKLREVFRAAGVDISQPVIASCGSGVTAVVVLAALAQLGNNDATLYDGSWGEWGSRDDLPGVL
;
A
#
# COMPACT_ATOMS: atom_id res chain seq x y z
N MET A 1 -2.09 23.23 0.23
CA MET A 1 -1.11 22.50 1.07
C MET A 1 -1.40 21.02 0.87
N ASN A 2 -0.40 20.18 0.60
CA ASN A 2 -0.64 18.73 0.61
C ASN A 2 -1.09 18.33 2.02
N PRO A 3 -2.13 17.50 2.18
CA PRO A 3 -2.50 17.02 3.50
C PRO A 3 -1.35 16.23 4.11
N ALA A 4 -1.31 16.23 5.45
CA ALA A 4 -0.36 15.40 6.17
C ALA A 4 -0.57 13.93 5.77
N LEU A 5 0.52 13.21 5.52
CA LEU A 5 0.48 11.77 5.22
C LEU A 5 -0.25 10.99 6.32
N PHE A 6 -0.07 11.40 7.58
CA PHE A 6 -0.70 10.78 8.73
C PHE A 6 -1.61 11.73 9.49
N VAL A 7 -2.71 11.18 10.00
CA VAL A 7 -3.54 11.79 11.04
C VAL A 7 -3.47 10.95 12.31
N THR A 8 -3.64 11.59 13.48
CA THR A 8 -3.66 10.88 14.77
C THR A 8 -5.06 10.42 15.12
N THR A 9 -5.15 9.45 16.04
CA THR A 9 -6.42 9.02 16.66
C THR A 9 -7.20 10.18 17.26
N ASP A 10 -6.54 11.07 18.01
CA ASP A 10 -7.18 12.26 18.60
C ASP A 10 -7.73 13.22 17.53
N TRP A 11 -6.96 13.45 16.45
CA TRP A 11 -7.40 14.29 15.36
C TRP A 11 -8.62 13.67 14.67
N LEU A 12 -8.56 12.39 14.32
CA LEU A 12 -9.67 11.73 13.64
C LEU A 12 -10.92 11.70 14.53
N SER A 13 -10.79 11.41 15.83
CA SER A 13 -11.92 11.44 16.76
C SER A 13 -12.59 12.82 16.84
N ALA A 14 -11.84 13.91 16.66
CA ALA A 14 -12.38 15.26 16.68
C ALA A 14 -13.05 15.67 15.36
N HIS A 15 -12.73 15.01 14.23
CA HIS A 15 -13.18 15.38 12.88
C HIS A 15 -14.00 14.28 12.17
N GLN A 16 -14.21 13.11 12.79
CA GLN A 16 -14.90 11.96 12.17
C GLN A 16 -16.36 12.25 11.75
N HIS A 17 -16.93 13.35 12.23
CA HIS A 17 -18.29 13.79 11.90
C HIS A 17 -18.31 14.98 10.92
N ASP A 18 -17.14 15.41 10.44
CA ASP A 18 -17.06 16.47 9.43
C ASP A 18 -17.57 15.96 8.09
N GLU A 19 -18.51 16.69 7.49
CA GLU A 19 -19.12 16.31 6.19
C GLU A 19 -18.09 16.18 5.05
N GLN A 20 -16.92 16.79 5.20
CA GLN A 20 -15.83 16.81 4.22
C GLN A 20 -14.81 15.69 4.44
N LEU A 21 -15.05 14.77 5.38
CA LEU A 21 -14.14 13.66 5.72
C LEU A 21 -14.84 12.32 5.55
N GLN A 22 -14.12 11.33 5.00
CA GLN A 22 -14.57 9.93 4.98
C GLN A 22 -13.47 9.01 5.45
N ILE A 23 -13.84 7.98 6.19
CA ILE A 23 -12.91 6.98 6.74
C ILE A 23 -13.07 5.70 5.93
N LEU A 24 -11.98 5.01 5.61
CA LEU A 24 -12.01 3.74 4.88
C LEU A 24 -11.21 2.66 5.62
N ASP A 25 -11.83 1.50 5.83
CA ASP A 25 -11.14 0.33 6.37
C ASP A 25 -10.42 -0.40 5.24
N ALA A 26 -9.10 -0.32 5.20
CA ALA A 26 -8.26 -0.96 4.19
C ALA A 26 -7.48 -2.14 4.78
N ARG A 27 -8.01 -2.81 5.81
CA ARG A 27 -7.39 -3.99 6.39
C ARG A 27 -7.30 -5.12 5.36
N MET A 28 -6.14 -5.75 5.32
CA MET A 28 -5.85 -6.91 4.48
C MET A 28 -4.98 -7.88 5.28
N LEU A 29 -5.18 -9.18 5.09
CA LEU A 29 -4.33 -10.18 5.72
C LEU A 29 -2.98 -10.29 4.98
N PRO A 30 -1.86 -10.45 5.72
CA PRO A 30 -0.62 -10.89 5.10
C PRO A 30 -0.79 -12.28 4.46
N PRO A 31 -0.09 -12.55 3.33
CA PRO A 31 -0.16 -13.84 2.66
C PRO A 31 0.10 -15.02 3.61
N GLY A 32 -0.78 -16.01 3.58
CA GLY A 32 -0.71 -17.23 4.38
C GLY A 32 -1.54 -17.20 5.67
N GLN A 33 -2.13 -16.06 6.05
CA GLN A 33 -3.01 -15.98 7.23
C GLN A 33 -4.48 -16.32 6.94
N GLU A 34 -4.88 -16.38 5.67
CA GLU A 34 -6.26 -16.55 5.20
C GLU A 34 -6.85 -17.93 5.58
N LEU A 35 -5.99 -18.90 5.93
CA LEU A 35 -6.41 -20.21 6.43
C LEU A 35 -6.91 -20.17 7.89
N THR A 36 -6.57 -19.12 8.62
CA THR A 36 -6.83 -19.00 10.08
C THR A 36 -7.61 -17.74 10.45
N ARG A 37 -7.64 -16.75 9.57
CA ARG A 37 -8.32 -15.47 9.75
C ARG A 37 -9.22 -15.18 8.56
N ASN A 38 -10.31 -14.45 8.81
CA ASN A 38 -11.21 -13.97 7.77
C ASN A 38 -11.41 -12.47 7.96
N ILE A 39 -10.79 -11.67 7.08
CA ILE A 39 -10.75 -10.22 7.25
C ILE A 39 -12.13 -9.57 7.13
N THR A 40 -13.00 -10.10 6.26
CA THR A 40 -14.37 -9.62 6.12
C THR A 40 -15.15 -9.84 7.41
N SER A 41 -15.05 -11.03 8.02
CA SER A 41 -15.68 -11.31 9.32
C SER A 41 -15.13 -10.42 10.44
N GLU A 42 -13.81 -10.17 10.45
CA GLU A 42 -13.19 -9.26 11.42
C GLU A 42 -13.59 -7.79 11.22
N TYR A 43 -13.86 -7.38 9.98
CA TYR A 43 -14.43 -6.07 9.66
C TYR A 43 -15.87 -5.95 10.17
N LEU A 44 -16.73 -6.91 9.83
CA LEU A 44 -18.13 -6.94 10.27
C LEU A 44 -18.25 -7.02 11.81
N ALA A 45 -17.28 -7.60 12.49
CA ALA A 45 -17.24 -7.67 13.95
C ALA A 45 -16.73 -6.39 14.63
N GLY A 46 -16.14 -5.46 13.89
CA GLY A 46 -15.59 -4.22 14.47
C GLY A 46 -14.75 -3.40 13.50
N HIS A 47 -15.23 -2.20 13.17
CA HIS A 47 -14.54 -1.20 12.36
C HIS A 47 -14.74 0.21 12.95
N LEU A 48 -14.05 1.23 12.43
CA LEU A 48 -14.30 2.62 12.80
C LEU A 48 -15.72 3.04 12.37
N PRO A 49 -16.40 3.94 13.11
CA PRO A 49 -17.75 4.36 12.78
C PRO A 49 -17.87 4.90 11.34
N GLY A 50 -18.88 4.45 10.61
CA GLY A 50 -19.17 4.89 9.24
C GLY A 50 -18.14 4.48 8.17
N ALA A 51 -17.09 3.73 8.51
CA ALA A 51 -16.03 3.36 7.56
C ALA A 51 -16.43 2.15 6.72
N PRO A 52 -16.64 2.28 5.39
CA PRO A 52 -16.87 1.12 4.53
C PRO A 52 -15.55 0.34 4.32
N PHE A 53 -15.68 -0.94 3.96
CA PHE A 53 -14.55 -1.83 3.72
C PHE A 53 -13.96 -1.61 2.32
N PHE A 54 -12.80 -0.97 2.27
CA PHE A 54 -11.96 -0.86 1.09
C PHE A 54 -11.21 -2.19 0.89
N ASP A 55 -11.91 -3.18 0.32
CA ASP A 55 -11.35 -4.50 0.06
C ASP A 55 -10.35 -4.44 -1.10
N ILE A 56 -9.05 -4.34 -0.77
CA ILE A 56 -7.97 -4.29 -1.76
C ILE A 56 -8.01 -5.50 -2.70
N GLU A 57 -8.40 -6.68 -2.21
CA GLU A 57 -8.47 -7.87 -3.06
C GLU A 57 -9.57 -7.71 -4.10
N ALA A 58 -10.78 -7.31 -3.70
CA ALA A 58 -11.89 -7.07 -4.62
C ALA A 58 -11.67 -5.87 -5.55
N LEU A 59 -10.90 -4.88 -5.10
CA LEU A 59 -10.55 -3.66 -5.84
C LEU A 59 -9.34 -3.85 -6.78
N SER A 60 -8.98 -5.09 -7.09
CA SER A 60 -7.84 -5.43 -7.96
C SER A 60 -8.29 -6.00 -9.31
N ASP A 61 -7.41 -5.94 -10.31
CA ASP A 61 -7.66 -6.51 -11.63
C ASP A 61 -7.57 -8.05 -11.62
N HIS A 62 -8.72 -8.70 -11.46
CA HIS A 62 -8.84 -10.16 -11.51
C HIS A 62 -8.74 -10.75 -12.93
N SER A 63 -8.59 -9.94 -13.99
CA SER A 63 -8.26 -10.44 -15.33
C SER A 63 -6.76 -10.74 -15.48
N SER A 64 -5.93 -10.16 -14.60
CA SER A 64 -4.52 -10.51 -14.46
C SER A 64 -4.35 -11.83 -13.70
N PRO A 65 -3.37 -12.67 -14.08
CA PRO A 65 -3.00 -13.82 -13.24
C PRO A 65 -2.23 -13.39 -11.98
N PHE A 66 -1.84 -12.12 -11.86
CA PHE A 66 -1.06 -11.61 -10.75
C PHE A 66 -1.95 -10.90 -9.71
N PRO A 67 -1.66 -11.07 -8.42
CA PRO A 67 -2.46 -10.51 -7.35
C PRO A 67 -2.23 -9.01 -7.19
N HIS A 68 -3.29 -8.33 -6.74
CA HIS A 68 -3.37 -6.91 -6.41
C HIS A 68 -3.00 -5.91 -7.50
N MET A 69 -3.02 -6.35 -8.76
CA MET A 69 -2.83 -5.46 -9.90
C MET A 69 -3.87 -4.34 -9.88
N LEU A 70 -3.44 -3.12 -10.21
CA LEU A 70 -4.34 -1.99 -10.32
C LEU A 70 -5.48 -2.31 -11.31
N PRO A 71 -6.73 -2.03 -10.92
CA PRO A 71 -7.86 -2.13 -11.83
C PRO A 71 -7.80 -1.03 -12.91
N ARG A 72 -8.64 -1.19 -13.93
CA ARG A 72 -8.88 -0.09 -14.89
C ARG A 72 -9.52 1.11 -14.17
N PRO A 73 -9.20 2.36 -14.55
CA PRO A 73 -9.76 3.55 -13.91
C PRO A 73 -11.29 3.54 -13.84
N GLU A 74 -11.96 3.08 -14.89
CA GLU A 74 -13.42 3.04 -14.95
C GLU A 74 -14.01 2.04 -13.94
N ALA A 75 -13.35 0.89 -13.76
CA ALA A 75 -13.77 -0.12 -12.80
C ALA A 75 -13.54 0.35 -11.36
N PHE A 76 -12.41 1.01 -11.09
CA PHE A 76 -12.14 1.61 -9.79
C PHE A 76 -13.17 2.70 -9.45
N ALA A 77 -13.47 3.60 -10.40
CA ALA A 77 -14.46 4.65 -10.21
C ALA A 77 -15.87 4.09 -9.90
N VAL A 78 -16.30 3.02 -10.59
CA VAL A 78 -17.56 2.35 -10.29
C VAL A 78 -17.54 1.79 -8.87
N ALA A 79 -16.51 1.03 -8.51
CA ALA A 79 -16.41 0.42 -7.19
C ALA A 79 -16.36 1.46 -6.06
N MET A 80 -15.70 2.60 -6.26
CA MET A 80 -15.66 3.69 -5.28
C MET A 80 -17.03 4.36 -5.11
N ARG A 81 -17.80 4.55 -6.18
CA ARG A 81 -19.17 5.08 -6.08
C ARG A 81 -20.08 4.11 -5.32
N GLU A 82 -20.01 2.82 -5.65
CA GLU A 82 -20.78 1.76 -4.94
C GLU A 82 -20.39 1.64 -3.46
N LEU A 83 -19.13 1.95 -3.12
CA LEU A 83 -18.63 1.98 -1.75
C LEU A 83 -19.03 3.27 -1.00
N GLY A 84 -19.66 4.24 -1.66
CA GLY A 84 -20.06 5.52 -1.07
C GLY A 84 -18.94 6.55 -0.97
N VAL A 85 -17.86 6.42 -1.74
CA VAL A 85 -16.67 7.28 -1.65
C VAL A 85 -16.77 8.49 -2.57
N ASP A 86 -16.50 9.66 -2.01
CA ASP A 86 -16.43 10.93 -2.73
C ASP A 86 -14.97 11.35 -2.95
N SER A 87 -14.59 11.54 -4.22
CA SER A 87 -13.20 11.86 -4.61
C SER A 87 -12.74 13.28 -4.25
N ASP A 88 -13.67 14.18 -3.90
CA ASP A 88 -13.40 15.57 -3.49
C ASP A 88 -13.20 15.75 -1.98
N LYS A 89 -13.59 14.75 -1.18
CA LYS A 89 -13.44 14.77 0.28
C LYS A 89 -12.03 14.40 0.74
N HIS A 90 -11.75 14.66 2.02
CA HIS A 90 -10.56 14.15 2.69
C HIS A 90 -10.79 12.70 3.10
N LEU A 91 -10.10 11.78 2.42
CA LEU A 91 -10.16 10.35 2.73
C LEU A 91 -9.10 9.98 3.78
N VAL A 92 -9.51 9.30 4.84
CA VAL A 92 -8.63 8.74 5.87
C VAL A 92 -8.70 7.22 5.81
N VAL A 93 -7.62 6.58 5.36
CA VAL A 93 -7.52 5.12 5.29
C VAL A 93 -6.85 4.57 6.55
N TYR A 94 -7.24 3.38 6.99
CA TYR A 94 -6.57 2.69 8.09
C TYR A 94 -6.47 1.19 7.86
N ASP A 95 -5.54 0.54 8.58
CA ASP A 95 -5.44 -0.92 8.67
C ASP A 95 -5.44 -1.37 10.13
N GLU A 96 -5.00 -2.59 10.41
CA GLU A 96 -5.01 -3.15 11.76
C GLU A 96 -4.19 -2.30 12.75
N GLY A 97 -3.23 -1.51 12.26
CA GLY A 97 -2.33 -0.69 13.07
C GLY A 97 -0.87 -1.05 12.88
N ASN A 98 -0.54 -1.79 11.83
CA ASN A 98 0.81 -2.22 11.49
C ASN A 98 1.36 -1.52 10.24
N LEU A 99 0.55 -0.69 9.57
CA LEU A 99 0.92 0.01 8.34
C LEU A 99 1.21 -0.94 7.16
N PHE A 100 0.64 -2.14 7.18
CA PHE A 100 0.83 -3.16 6.15
C PHE A 100 0.06 -2.82 4.86
N SER A 101 -1.24 -2.52 4.95
CA SER A 101 -2.14 -2.45 3.80
C SER A 101 -2.76 -1.06 3.59
N ALA A 102 -2.88 -0.25 4.63
CA ALA A 102 -3.37 1.13 4.50
C ALA A 102 -2.55 1.97 3.52
N PRO A 103 -1.21 1.85 3.44
CA PRO A 103 -0.43 2.55 2.42
C PRO A 103 -0.87 2.20 0.99
N ARG A 104 -1.20 0.93 0.70
CA ARG A 104 -1.66 0.54 -0.63
C ARG A 104 -2.96 1.25 -1.00
N ALA A 105 -3.95 1.29 -0.11
CA ALA A 105 -5.19 2.03 -0.35
C ALA A 105 -4.93 3.53 -0.53
N TRP A 106 -4.08 4.12 0.33
CA TRP A 106 -3.64 5.52 0.20
C TRP A 106 -3.07 5.81 -1.19
N TRP A 107 -2.17 4.96 -1.68
CA TRP A 107 -1.54 5.16 -2.98
C TRP A 107 -2.51 4.91 -4.13
N MET A 108 -3.40 3.92 -4.06
CA MET A 108 -4.42 3.68 -5.08
C MET A 108 -5.34 4.90 -5.23
N LEU A 109 -5.86 5.43 -4.13
CA LEU A 109 -6.74 6.61 -4.13
C LEU A 109 -6.02 7.83 -4.73
N ARG A 110 -4.77 8.08 -4.33
CA ARG A 110 -3.95 9.16 -4.91
C ARG A 110 -3.64 8.92 -6.39
N HIS A 111 -3.30 7.69 -6.76
CA HIS A 111 -3.02 7.31 -8.14
C HIS A 111 -4.22 7.63 -9.02
N PHE A 112 -5.44 7.35 -8.56
CA PHE A 112 -6.68 7.67 -9.26
C PHE A 112 -7.20 9.10 -9.03
N GLY A 113 -6.37 10.01 -8.50
CA GLY A 113 -6.63 11.44 -8.56
C GLY A 113 -7.21 12.06 -7.29
N VAL A 114 -7.42 11.30 -6.21
CA VAL A 114 -7.86 11.89 -4.94
C VAL A 114 -6.76 12.78 -4.38
N ALA A 115 -7.07 14.07 -4.23
CA ALA A 115 -6.11 15.08 -3.80
C ALA A 115 -5.76 14.95 -2.31
N GLN A 116 -6.72 14.54 -1.48
CA GLN A 116 -6.60 14.51 -0.04
C GLN A 116 -6.78 13.11 0.53
N VAL A 117 -5.66 12.43 0.77
CA VAL A 117 -5.66 11.11 1.41
C VAL A 117 -4.62 11.07 2.52
N SER A 118 -5.07 10.69 3.73
CA SER A 118 -4.20 10.48 4.89
C SER A 118 -4.37 9.06 5.42
N ILE A 119 -3.38 8.59 6.19
CA ILE A 119 -3.40 7.31 6.88
C ILE A 119 -3.61 7.55 8.38
N LEU A 120 -4.50 6.80 9.02
CA LEU A 120 -4.64 6.82 10.48
C LEU A 120 -3.44 6.14 11.13
N ALA A 121 -2.63 6.92 11.84
CA ALA A 121 -1.47 6.42 12.57
C ALA A 121 -1.88 5.41 13.65
N GLY A 122 -1.26 4.22 13.63
CA GLY A 122 -1.58 3.14 14.57
C GLY A 122 -2.92 2.42 14.32
N GLY A 123 -3.65 2.82 13.28
CA GLY A 123 -4.83 2.13 12.76
C GLY A 123 -5.91 1.80 13.79
N LEU A 124 -6.60 0.67 13.56
CA LEU A 124 -7.68 0.19 14.42
C LEU A 124 -7.20 -0.13 15.85
N GLN A 125 -5.97 -0.62 16.00
CA GLN A 125 -5.39 -0.92 17.32
C GLN A 125 -5.26 0.34 18.18
N ALA A 126 -4.71 1.44 17.65
CA ALA A 126 -4.59 2.69 18.39
C ALA A 126 -5.98 3.30 18.70
N TRP A 127 -6.92 3.21 17.76
CA TRP A 127 -8.31 3.63 17.98
C TRP A 127 -8.96 2.91 19.17
N LYS A 128 -8.86 1.58 19.21
CA LYS A 128 -9.38 0.76 20.31
C LYS A 128 -8.63 1.01 21.62
N ALA A 129 -7.31 1.18 21.57
CA ALA A 129 -6.50 1.47 22.76
C ALA A 129 -6.85 2.82 23.40
N ALA A 130 -7.30 3.80 22.60
CA ALA A 130 -7.83 5.07 23.08
C ALA A 130 -9.25 4.97 23.67
N GLY A 131 -9.89 3.79 23.65
CA GLY A 131 -11.24 3.60 24.18
C GLY A 131 -12.34 4.20 23.30
N LEU A 132 -12.05 4.46 22.02
CA LEU A 132 -13.00 5.06 21.08
C LEU A 132 -13.98 4.01 20.53
N PRO A 133 -15.22 4.42 20.18
CA PRO A 133 -16.26 3.49 19.75
C PRO A 133 -15.95 2.83 18.41
N THR A 134 -16.40 1.59 18.25
CA THR A 134 -16.38 0.85 16.97
C THR A 134 -17.80 0.45 16.60
N GLU A 135 -18.03 0.25 15.30
CA GLU A 135 -19.29 -0.25 14.76
C GLU A 135 -19.15 -1.68 14.23
N THR A 136 -20.28 -2.35 14.04
CA THR A 136 -20.39 -3.71 13.53
C THR A 136 -21.33 -3.74 12.33
N GLY A 137 -21.13 -4.70 11.42
CA GLY A 137 -21.93 -4.82 10.19
C GLY A 137 -21.34 -3.99 9.05
N ASN A 138 -22.16 -3.67 8.05
CA ASN A 138 -21.79 -2.72 7.00
C ASN A 138 -22.46 -1.38 7.31
N PRO A 139 -21.79 -0.23 7.11
CA PRO A 139 -22.45 1.05 7.15
C PRO A 139 -23.46 1.16 6.01
N SER A 140 -24.56 1.89 6.26
CA SER A 140 -25.54 2.22 5.22
C SER A 140 -25.15 3.56 4.61
N LEU A 141 -24.52 3.52 3.44
CA LEU A 141 -24.07 4.72 2.71
C LEU A 141 -24.89 4.88 1.42
N GLU A 142 -25.09 6.13 1.02
CA GLU A 142 -25.55 6.44 -0.34
C GLU A 142 -24.39 6.24 -1.33
N ASP A 143 -24.72 6.09 -2.61
CA ASP A 143 -23.71 6.05 -3.66
C ASP A 143 -22.88 7.35 -3.64
N GLY A 144 -21.56 7.19 -3.74
CA GLY A 144 -20.61 8.30 -3.75
C GLY A 144 -20.46 8.94 -5.12
N ASN A 145 -19.62 9.97 -5.17
CA ASN A 145 -19.20 10.68 -6.37
C ASN A 145 -17.69 10.53 -6.59
N PHE A 146 -17.32 9.60 -7.47
CA PHE A 146 -15.94 9.30 -7.77
C PHE A 146 -15.65 9.36 -9.26
N GLU A 147 -14.68 10.21 -9.63
CA GLU A 147 -14.06 10.22 -10.96
C GLU A 147 -12.59 9.79 -10.82
N ALA A 148 -12.18 8.81 -11.62
CA ALA A 148 -10.80 8.33 -11.60
C ALA A 148 -9.94 9.08 -12.63
N HIS A 149 -8.91 9.76 -12.14
CA HIS A 149 -7.90 10.44 -12.92
C HIS A 149 -6.52 9.81 -12.67
N PRO A 150 -6.17 8.71 -13.36
CA PRO A 150 -4.92 7.99 -13.13
C PRO A 150 -3.71 8.89 -13.40
N GLN A 151 -2.74 8.91 -12.46
CA GLN A 151 -1.50 9.65 -12.61
C GLN A 151 -0.54 8.89 -13.53
N PRO A 152 -0.23 9.42 -14.74
CA PRO A 152 0.63 8.73 -15.69
C PRO A 152 2.07 8.63 -15.16
N GLY A 153 2.75 7.53 -15.49
CA GLY A 153 4.17 7.33 -15.16
C GLY A 153 4.47 6.89 -13.72
N GLN A 154 3.48 6.84 -12.82
CA GLN A 154 3.64 6.35 -11.44
C GLN A 154 3.75 4.83 -11.32
N VAL A 155 3.41 4.10 -12.39
CA VAL A 155 3.44 2.63 -12.45
C VAL A 155 4.43 2.20 -13.52
N LYS A 156 5.36 1.33 -13.14
CA LYS A 156 6.30 0.66 -14.04
C LYS A 156 5.78 -0.72 -14.39
N ARG A 157 5.90 -1.08 -15.67
CA ARG A 157 5.56 -2.40 -16.19
C ARG A 157 6.81 -3.27 -16.23
N LEU A 158 6.61 -4.57 -16.42
CA LEU A 158 7.69 -5.55 -16.50
C LEU A 158 8.86 -5.10 -17.40
N ASN A 159 8.59 -4.62 -18.61
CA ASN A 159 9.63 -4.21 -19.55
C ASN A 159 10.43 -2.98 -19.06
N ASP A 160 9.80 -2.04 -18.35
CA ASP A 160 10.50 -0.88 -17.77
C ASP A 160 11.49 -1.34 -16.70
N VAL A 161 11.08 -2.30 -15.87
CA VAL A 161 11.90 -2.86 -14.79
C VAL A 161 13.02 -3.74 -15.35
N LEU A 162 12.73 -4.54 -16.38
CA LEU A 162 13.73 -5.35 -17.07
C LEU A 162 14.83 -4.47 -17.66
N LEU A 163 14.46 -3.42 -18.38
CA LEU A 163 15.40 -2.43 -18.92
C LEU A 163 16.23 -1.80 -17.80
N THR A 164 15.58 -1.34 -16.73
CA THR A 164 16.26 -0.72 -15.58
C THR A 164 17.23 -1.70 -14.91
N SER A 165 16.88 -2.99 -14.79
CA SER A 165 17.75 -4.01 -14.19
C SER A 165 19.02 -4.28 -15.00
N HIS A 166 18.99 -4.03 -16.32
CA HIS A 166 20.12 -4.24 -17.23
C HIS A 166 20.95 -2.97 -17.45
N GLU A 167 20.29 -1.84 -17.67
CA GLU A 167 20.95 -0.59 -18.08
C GLU A 167 21.16 0.39 -16.91
N GLY A 168 20.52 0.15 -15.77
CA GLY A 168 20.50 1.08 -14.64
C GLY A 168 19.51 2.24 -14.84
N GLY A 169 19.81 3.39 -14.23
CA GLY A 169 18.92 4.55 -14.21
C GLY A 169 18.25 4.74 -12.85
N ALA A 170 17.07 4.13 -12.66
CA ALA A 170 16.39 4.15 -11.37
C ALA A 170 16.92 3.06 -10.42
N GLN A 171 16.87 3.31 -9.13
CA GLN A 171 17.19 2.30 -8.11
C GLN A 171 15.97 1.40 -7.88
N ILE A 172 16.14 0.10 -8.05
CA ILE A 172 15.07 -0.86 -7.73
C ILE A 172 15.17 -1.21 -6.24
N ILE A 173 14.10 -1.01 -5.49
CA ILE A 173 14.02 -1.34 -4.06
C ILE A 173 12.98 -2.44 -3.86
N ASP A 174 13.38 -3.54 -3.24
CA ASP A 174 12.49 -4.63 -2.86
C ASP A 174 12.17 -4.57 -1.36
N ALA A 175 10.87 -4.48 -1.04
CA ALA A 175 10.35 -4.34 0.31
C ALA A 175 10.07 -5.66 1.04
N ARG A 176 10.35 -6.81 0.43
CA ARG A 176 10.22 -8.14 1.08
C ARG A 176 11.25 -8.27 2.21
N SER A 177 11.06 -9.28 3.07
CA SER A 177 12.05 -9.61 4.09
C SER A 177 13.39 -10.01 3.46
N ALA A 178 14.49 -9.75 4.18
CA ALA A 178 15.83 -10.13 3.73
C ALA A 178 15.93 -11.62 3.37
N ALA A 179 15.32 -12.50 4.17
CA ALA A 179 15.31 -13.94 3.91
C ALA A 179 14.63 -14.30 2.57
N ARG A 180 13.57 -13.59 2.17
CA ARG A 180 12.90 -13.80 0.88
C ARG A 180 13.73 -13.25 -0.28
N PHE A 181 14.32 -12.07 -0.07
CA PHE A 181 15.19 -11.41 -1.05
C PHE A 181 16.45 -12.23 -1.36
N ASN A 182 17.11 -12.78 -0.32
CA ASN A 182 18.34 -13.58 -0.40
C ASN A 182 18.08 -15.08 -0.69
N ALA A 183 16.87 -15.44 -1.14
CA ALA A 183 16.48 -16.82 -1.45
C ALA A 183 16.64 -17.85 -0.30
N GLU A 184 16.68 -17.40 0.95
CA GLU A 184 16.86 -18.25 2.14
C GLU A 184 15.57 -19.02 2.49
N VAL A 185 14.41 -18.44 2.18
CA VAL A 185 13.08 -19.04 2.41
C VAL A 185 12.27 -19.07 1.11
N ASP A 186 11.27 -19.96 1.09
CA ASP A 186 10.30 -19.99 -0.01
C ASP A 186 9.39 -18.75 0.02
N GLU A 187 8.91 -18.39 -1.15
CA GLU A 187 7.85 -17.40 -1.27
C GLU A 187 6.53 -17.99 -0.72
N PRO A 188 5.72 -17.18 0.00
CA PRO A 188 4.46 -17.67 0.58
C PRO A 188 3.44 -18.11 -0.47
N ARG A 189 3.58 -17.63 -1.71
CA ARG A 189 2.72 -18.01 -2.83
C ARG A 189 3.35 -19.15 -3.63
N PRO A 190 2.62 -20.25 -3.88
CA PRO A 190 3.10 -21.35 -4.71
C PRO A 190 3.47 -20.89 -6.13
N GLY A 191 4.48 -21.53 -6.72
CA GLY A 191 4.87 -21.31 -8.12
C GLY A 191 5.81 -20.13 -8.36
N LEU A 192 6.19 -19.39 -7.32
CA LEU A 192 7.21 -18.33 -7.42
C LEU A 192 8.61 -18.89 -7.15
N ARG A 193 9.57 -18.49 -7.97
CA ARG A 193 10.99 -18.75 -7.71
C ARG A 193 11.47 -17.93 -6.52
N ARG A 194 12.51 -18.42 -5.85
CA ARG A 194 13.24 -17.65 -4.84
C ARG A 194 14.16 -16.61 -5.49
N GLY A 195 14.58 -15.62 -4.70
CA GLY A 195 15.56 -14.61 -5.11
C GLY A 195 14.98 -13.22 -5.33
N HIS A 196 15.70 -12.40 -6.08
CA HIS A 196 15.35 -11.00 -6.34
C HIS A 196 15.72 -10.54 -7.75
N ILE A 197 15.21 -9.36 -8.11
CA ILE A 197 15.48 -8.70 -9.40
C ILE A 197 16.96 -8.27 -9.44
N PRO A 198 17.72 -8.55 -10.50
CA PRO A 198 19.12 -8.14 -10.59
C PRO A 198 19.32 -6.64 -10.35
N GLY A 199 20.33 -6.29 -9.55
CA GLY A 199 20.66 -4.89 -9.22
C GLY A 199 19.70 -4.20 -8.23
N SER A 200 18.67 -4.90 -7.75
CA SER A 200 17.79 -4.37 -6.71
C SER A 200 18.49 -4.34 -5.33
N ARG A 201 18.00 -3.45 -4.47
CA ARG A 201 18.42 -3.31 -3.06
C ARG A 201 17.28 -3.76 -2.17
N ASN A 202 17.58 -4.41 -1.06
CA ASN A 202 16.56 -4.80 -0.10
C ASN A 202 16.38 -3.73 0.98
N VAL A 203 15.14 -3.27 1.15
CA VAL A 203 14.72 -2.43 2.27
C VAL A 203 13.43 -3.04 2.82
N PRO A 204 13.50 -4.02 3.74
CA PRO A 204 12.30 -4.62 4.30
C PRO A 204 11.35 -3.55 4.84
N TRP A 205 10.08 -3.61 4.45
CA TRP A 205 9.11 -2.57 4.86
C TRP A 205 8.98 -2.45 6.39
N THR A 206 9.20 -3.54 7.12
CA THR A 206 9.19 -3.57 8.59
C THR A 206 10.27 -2.71 9.21
N ASP A 207 11.38 -2.47 8.50
CA ASP A 207 12.48 -1.65 8.99
C ASP A 207 12.18 -0.16 8.85
N LEU A 208 11.10 0.20 8.15
CA LEU A 208 10.62 1.58 7.97
C LEU A 208 9.51 1.96 8.95
N VAL A 209 9.01 1.01 9.74
CA VAL A 209 7.79 1.16 10.55
C VAL A 209 8.06 0.84 12.01
N ALA A 210 7.55 1.70 12.91
CA ALA A 210 7.45 1.42 14.33
C ALA A 210 6.06 1.83 14.83
N ASP A 211 5.43 0.97 15.63
CA ASP A 211 4.12 1.23 16.26
C ASP A 211 3.03 1.70 15.26
N GLY A 212 3.00 1.10 14.06
CA GLY A 212 2.02 1.42 13.03
C GLY A 212 2.23 2.76 12.33
N ARG A 213 3.44 3.33 12.42
CA ARG A 213 3.82 4.60 11.81
C ARG A 213 5.18 4.47 11.12
N LEU A 214 5.42 5.30 10.12
CA LEU A 214 6.77 5.45 9.59
C LEU A 214 7.71 5.97 10.69
N LEU A 215 8.96 5.53 10.64
CA LEU A 215 10.03 6.08 11.47
C LEU A 215 10.20 7.60 11.20
N ASP A 216 10.88 8.27 12.13
CA ASP A 216 11.29 9.65 11.93
C ASP A 216 12.28 9.79 10.76
N ASP A 217 12.38 11.01 10.22
CA ASP A 217 13.17 11.27 9.01
C ASP A 217 14.66 10.94 9.16
N GLU A 218 15.21 11.00 10.37
CA GLU A 218 16.62 10.66 10.61
C GLU A 218 16.85 9.16 10.46
N LYS A 219 16.01 8.34 11.13
CA LYS A 219 16.08 6.88 11.05
C LYS A 219 15.72 6.36 9.67
N LEU A 220 14.72 6.93 8.99
CA LEU A 220 14.41 6.54 7.61
C LEU A 220 15.62 6.77 6.69
N ARG A 221 16.30 7.92 6.82
CA ARG A 221 17.54 8.17 6.05
C ARG A 221 18.65 7.20 6.40
N GLU A 222 18.77 6.78 7.66
CA GLU A 222 19.73 5.75 8.07
C GLU A 222 19.44 4.41 7.41
N VAL A 223 18.19 3.94 7.44
CA VAL A 223 17.76 2.68 6.82
C VAL A 223 18.06 2.68 5.31
N PHE A 224 17.67 3.74 4.59
CA PHE A 224 17.96 3.84 3.15
C PHE A 224 19.45 3.90 2.86
N ARG A 225 20.22 4.68 3.63
CA ARG A 225 21.68 4.78 3.46
C ARG A 225 22.38 3.44 3.71
N ALA A 226 21.96 2.71 4.75
CA ALA A 226 22.49 1.39 5.07
C ALA A 226 22.23 0.37 3.95
N ALA A 227 21.08 0.48 3.28
CA ALA A 227 20.75 -0.30 2.09
C ALA A 227 21.43 0.19 0.79
N GLY A 228 22.26 1.25 0.86
CA GLY A 228 22.92 1.84 -0.31
C GLY A 228 21.99 2.58 -1.26
N VAL A 229 20.84 3.04 -0.78
CA VAL A 229 19.84 3.82 -1.54
C VAL A 229 20.15 5.31 -1.42
N ASP A 230 20.32 5.98 -2.56
CA ASP A 230 20.33 7.44 -2.65
C ASP A 230 18.90 7.96 -2.82
N ILE A 231 18.30 8.47 -1.76
CA ILE A 231 16.93 8.98 -1.77
C ILE A 231 16.73 10.22 -2.66
N SER A 232 17.79 10.81 -3.21
CA SER A 232 17.68 11.93 -4.17
C SER A 232 17.50 11.48 -5.62
N GLN A 233 17.66 10.18 -5.89
CA GLN A 233 17.57 9.60 -7.24
C GLN A 233 16.21 8.93 -7.48
N PRO A 234 15.83 8.71 -8.76
CA PRO A 234 14.62 7.95 -9.09
C PRO A 234 14.62 6.55 -8.50
N VAL A 235 13.44 6.09 -8.07
CA VAL A 235 13.23 4.78 -7.46
C VAL A 235 12.11 4.02 -8.16
N ILE A 236 12.29 2.71 -8.29
CA ILE A 236 11.23 1.75 -8.58
C ILE A 236 11.06 0.86 -7.35
N ALA A 237 9.96 1.01 -6.62
CA ALA A 237 9.63 0.16 -5.48
C ALA A 237 8.93 -1.12 -5.96
N SER A 238 9.30 -2.24 -5.36
CA SER A 238 8.74 -3.57 -5.61
C SER A 238 8.63 -4.35 -4.29
N CYS A 239 7.84 -5.41 -4.27
CA CYS A 239 7.81 -6.37 -3.17
C CYS A 239 7.31 -7.73 -3.67
N GLY A 240 6.45 -8.42 -2.91
CA GLY A 240 5.75 -9.62 -3.39
C GLY A 240 4.65 -9.35 -4.43
N SER A 241 3.88 -8.28 -4.28
CA SER A 241 2.70 -8.00 -5.14
C SER A 241 2.21 -6.56 -5.04
N GLY A 242 3.12 -5.59 -4.96
CA GLY A 242 2.75 -4.17 -5.01
C GLY A 242 2.06 -3.59 -3.76
N VAL A 243 1.88 -4.37 -2.68
CA VAL A 243 1.28 -3.88 -1.41
C VAL A 243 2.33 -3.22 -0.52
N THR A 244 3.24 -4.00 0.06
CA THR A 244 4.25 -3.46 1.00
C THR A 244 5.31 -2.57 0.34
N ALA A 245 5.45 -2.64 -0.99
CA ALA A 245 6.25 -1.69 -1.76
C ALA A 245 5.79 -0.24 -1.56
N VAL A 246 4.50 -0.04 -1.28
CA VAL A 246 3.93 1.28 -1.07
C VAL A 246 4.34 1.88 0.27
N VAL A 247 4.73 1.07 1.26
CA VAL A 247 5.36 1.55 2.50
C VAL A 247 6.68 2.27 2.17
N VAL A 248 7.47 1.70 1.25
CA VAL A 248 8.71 2.34 0.74
C VAL A 248 8.38 3.65 0.02
N LEU A 249 7.35 3.68 -0.82
CA LEU A 249 6.92 4.91 -1.50
C LEU A 249 6.48 6.00 -0.51
N ALA A 250 5.72 5.63 0.54
CA ALA A 250 5.29 6.56 1.58
C ALA A 250 6.49 7.12 2.36
N ALA A 251 7.47 6.28 2.71
CA ALA A 251 8.70 6.70 3.37
C ALA A 251 9.55 7.65 2.49
N LEU A 252 9.69 7.33 1.21
CA LEU A 252 10.39 8.19 0.25
C LEU A 252 9.67 9.53 0.06
N ALA A 253 8.35 9.53 -0.02
CA ALA A 253 7.55 10.75 -0.09
C ALA A 253 7.70 11.62 1.18
N GLN A 254 7.71 11.02 2.37
CA GLN A 254 7.98 11.73 3.63
C GLN A 254 9.35 12.41 3.62
N LEU A 255 10.36 11.74 3.03
CA LEU A 255 11.71 12.28 2.88
C LEU A 255 11.86 13.27 1.72
N GLY A 256 10.80 13.55 0.96
CA GLY A 256 10.77 14.51 -0.14
C GLY A 256 11.14 13.95 -1.52
N ASN A 257 11.26 12.63 -1.68
CA ASN A 257 11.42 12.01 -2.99
C ASN A 257 10.04 11.84 -3.66
N ASN A 258 9.85 12.55 -4.78
CA ASN A 258 8.62 12.50 -5.59
C ASN A 258 8.78 11.70 -6.90
N ASP A 259 9.97 11.14 -7.14
CA ASP A 259 10.33 10.38 -8.35
C ASP A 259 10.32 8.85 -8.10
N ALA A 260 9.66 8.42 -7.01
CA ALA A 260 9.47 7.03 -6.67
C ALA A 260 8.22 6.48 -7.38
N THR A 261 8.38 5.36 -8.08
CA THR A 261 7.33 4.70 -8.87
C THR A 261 7.13 3.26 -8.40
N LEU A 262 5.94 2.71 -8.64
CA LEU A 262 5.62 1.34 -8.24
C LEU A 262 5.81 0.37 -9.41
N TYR A 263 6.54 -0.73 -9.19
CA TYR A 263 6.38 -1.93 -10.01
C TYR A 263 5.25 -2.80 -9.44
N ASP A 264 4.05 -2.65 -10.00
CA ASP A 264 2.81 -3.21 -9.44
C ASP A 264 2.79 -4.74 -9.49
N GLY A 265 3.21 -5.33 -10.62
CA GLY A 265 3.35 -6.78 -10.78
C GLY A 265 4.35 -7.41 -9.81
N SER A 266 5.38 -6.64 -9.43
CA SER A 266 6.32 -7.02 -8.36
C SER A 266 6.96 -8.40 -8.56
N TRP A 267 7.43 -9.05 -7.48
CA TRP A 267 7.94 -10.41 -7.54
C TRP A 267 6.88 -11.45 -7.95
N GLY A 268 5.60 -11.15 -7.77
CA GLY A 268 4.50 -12.00 -8.25
C GLY A 268 4.53 -12.20 -9.76
N GLU A 269 4.77 -11.13 -10.53
CA GLU A 269 4.95 -11.19 -11.99
C GLU A 269 6.37 -11.64 -12.38
N TRP A 270 7.40 -11.13 -11.69
CA TRP A 270 8.78 -11.41 -12.05
C TRP A 270 9.22 -12.84 -11.71
N GLY A 271 8.94 -13.26 -10.48
CA GLY A 271 9.33 -14.55 -9.93
C GLY A 271 8.58 -15.73 -10.52
N SER A 272 7.41 -15.52 -11.14
CA SER A 272 6.63 -16.56 -11.82
C SER A 272 7.10 -16.86 -13.25
N ARG A 273 8.09 -16.09 -13.74
CA ARG A 273 8.52 -16.11 -15.14
C ARG A 273 9.95 -16.63 -15.25
N ASP A 274 10.13 -17.75 -15.93
CA ASP A 274 11.44 -18.38 -16.12
C ASP A 274 12.30 -17.66 -17.18
N ASP A 275 11.69 -16.82 -18.01
CA ASP A 275 12.37 -16.03 -19.04
C ASP A 275 13.03 -14.75 -18.52
N LEU A 276 12.87 -14.42 -17.24
CA LEU A 276 13.43 -13.24 -16.60
C LEU A 276 14.64 -13.57 -15.71
N PRO A 277 15.66 -12.69 -15.69
CA PRO A 277 16.84 -12.92 -14.88
C PRO A 277 16.49 -12.83 -13.38
N GLY A 278 17.11 -13.66 -12.56
CA GLY A 278 16.95 -13.64 -11.11
C GLY A 278 18.28 -13.89 -10.44
N VAL A 279 18.49 -13.26 -9.29
CA VAL A 279 19.63 -13.53 -8.42
C VAL A 279 19.13 -14.35 -7.24
N LEU A 280 19.79 -15.47 -6.97
CA LEU A 280 19.57 -16.30 -5.79
C LEU A 280 20.33 -15.70 -4.61
#